data_AF-A0A960SRF5-F1
#
_entry.id   AF-A0A960SRF5-F1
#
_cell.length_a   1.000
_cell.length_b   1.000
_cell.length_c   1.000
_cell.angle_alpha   90.00
_cell.angle_beta   90.00
_cell.angle_gamma   90.00
#
_symmetry.space_group_name_H-M   'P 1'
#
loop_
_entity.id
_entity.type
_entity.pdbx_description
1 polymer ?
#
loop_
_entity_poly.entity_id
_entity_poly.type
_entity_poly.pdbx_seq_one_letter_code
_entity_poly.pdbx_strand_id
1 'polypeptide(L)'
;MATLLAGVLTAAGLAVVAAPAQAADEASLQWKISNQFANFLPVHTLGDGATEDAAKVVSFPRQSGSYNSANGTATVNYSGWVQGAFQNSMCPGNGTAGDTTCYQVRIANPSIAIDASGNGTISADVTSQAFFESGGVPAGATSTQRVLVTTFTATAGDWVGGNPFGSLSRTPAWENVLAPGSAEAVDAGITDPARPYNGASFAQPFIKQLYPSLRAHFHQTSATAQPNKAPAQFVAQAPAMKVTSNVTSANSTTGLTLQVSGTGFRGVTIPGDTGIYVAIAESGGLPDVTSMGGMSNFAASNYVSSAAISSGTFTSSLTAPAAK
;
A
#
# COMPACT_ATOMS: atom_id res chain seq x y z
N MET A 1 62.77 -9.02 -39.13
CA MET A 1 62.42 -9.12 -37.69
C MET A 1 62.19 -7.70 -37.19
N ALA A 2 60.94 -7.30 -37.04
CA ALA A 2 60.56 -6.02 -36.45
C ALA A 2 59.45 -6.30 -35.44
N THR A 3 59.75 -5.93 -34.19
CA THR A 3 59.05 -6.25 -32.96
C THR A 3 57.70 -5.54 -32.87
N LEU A 4 56.65 -6.28 -32.49
CA LEU A 4 55.36 -5.73 -32.06
C LEU A 4 55.55 -4.90 -30.78
N LEU A 5 55.07 -3.65 -30.79
CA LEU A 5 54.77 -2.89 -29.57
C LEU A 5 53.25 -2.75 -29.47
N ALA A 6 52.68 -3.53 -28.55
CA ALA A 6 51.30 -3.48 -28.15
C ALA A 6 51.02 -2.15 -27.42
N GLY A 7 50.23 -1.28 -28.05
CA GLY A 7 49.65 -0.12 -27.39
C GLY A 7 48.52 -0.58 -26.47
N VAL A 8 48.74 -0.48 -25.17
CA VAL A 8 47.71 -0.70 -24.15
C VAL A 8 46.71 0.47 -24.25
N LEU A 9 45.55 0.22 -24.84
CA LEU A 9 44.44 1.16 -24.79
C LEU A 9 43.78 1.03 -23.42
N THR A 10 44.08 1.97 -22.54
CA THR A 10 43.46 2.07 -21.22
C THR A 10 41.95 2.23 -21.40
N ALA A 11 41.19 1.25 -20.93
CA ALA A 11 39.74 1.34 -20.79
C ALA A 11 39.43 2.49 -19.83
N ALA A 12 39.05 3.65 -20.36
CA ALA A 12 38.45 4.71 -19.58
C ALA A 12 37.16 4.14 -19.00
N GLY A 13 37.16 3.88 -17.69
CA GLY A 13 35.97 3.45 -16.98
C GLY A 13 34.88 4.49 -17.17
N LEU A 14 33.82 4.12 -17.90
CA LEU A 14 32.56 4.84 -17.81
C LEU A 14 32.08 4.69 -16.36
N ALA A 15 32.35 5.71 -15.55
CA ALA A 15 31.59 5.92 -14.34
C ALA A 15 30.16 6.21 -14.77
N VAL A 16 29.30 5.19 -14.74
CA VAL A 16 27.86 5.39 -14.70
C VAL A 16 27.62 6.10 -13.37
N VAL A 17 27.61 7.44 -13.41
CA VAL A 17 27.09 8.22 -12.30
C VAL A 17 25.62 7.87 -12.26
N ALA A 18 25.25 6.96 -11.36
CA ALA A 18 23.85 6.70 -11.06
C ALA A 18 23.23 8.07 -10.81
N ALA A 19 22.22 8.42 -11.62
CA ALA A 19 21.42 9.61 -11.35
C ALA A 19 21.06 9.60 -9.86
N PRO A 20 21.11 10.74 -9.16
CA PRO A 20 20.71 10.78 -7.76
C PRO A 20 19.35 10.11 -7.69
N ALA A 21 19.24 9.03 -6.92
CA ALA A 21 17.97 8.44 -6.61
C ALA A 21 17.18 9.54 -5.91
N GLN A 22 16.36 10.27 -6.67
CA GLN A 22 15.33 11.10 -6.08
C GLN A 22 14.55 10.12 -5.20
N ALA A 23 14.61 10.32 -3.89
CA ALA A 23 13.72 9.64 -2.97
C ALA A 23 12.32 10.06 -3.43
N ALA A 24 11.71 9.24 -4.27
CA ALA A 24 10.35 9.44 -4.69
C ALA A 24 9.53 9.41 -3.41
N ASP A 25 8.67 10.42 -3.20
CA ASP A 25 7.64 10.35 -2.17
C ASP A 25 7.03 8.96 -2.24
N GLU A 26 7.08 8.15 -1.19
CA GLU A 26 6.50 6.81 -1.27
C GLU A 26 4.99 6.94 -1.11
N ALA A 27 4.22 6.30 -2.01
CA ALA A 27 2.78 6.18 -1.86
C ALA A 27 2.43 5.70 -0.44
N SER A 28 1.30 6.13 0.10
CA SER A 28 0.87 5.76 1.44
C SER A 28 -0.62 5.44 1.51
N LEU A 29 -1.00 4.73 2.57
CA LEU A 29 -2.37 4.65 3.05
C LEU A 29 -2.48 5.53 4.29
N GLN A 30 -3.33 6.55 4.23
CA GLN A 30 -3.68 7.40 5.36
C GLN A 30 -5.02 6.94 5.93
N TRP A 31 -5.03 6.47 7.17
CA TRP A 31 -6.23 5.92 7.80
C TRP A 31 -6.21 6.03 9.32
N LYS A 32 -7.31 6.49 9.91
CA LYS A 32 -7.51 6.58 11.37
C LYS A 32 -8.04 5.28 11.99
N ILE A 33 -8.37 4.28 11.17
CA ILE A 33 -9.12 3.07 11.57
C ILE A 33 -10.56 3.43 11.98
N SER A 34 -10.74 4.09 13.13
CA SER A 34 -12.00 4.69 13.59
C SER A 34 -11.70 5.73 14.67
N ASN A 35 -12.65 6.65 14.94
CA ASN A 35 -12.51 7.55 16.08
C ASN A 35 -12.49 6.77 17.41
N GLN A 36 -13.20 5.63 17.47
CA GLN A 36 -13.21 4.76 18.64
C GLN A 36 -11.84 4.15 18.91
N PHE A 37 -11.14 3.65 17.89
CA PHE A 37 -9.77 3.15 18.03
C PHE A 37 -8.87 4.25 18.60
N ALA A 38 -8.86 5.43 17.96
CA ALA A 38 -7.99 6.54 18.35
C ALA A 38 -8.26 7.08 19.78
N ASN A 39 -9.52 7.09 20.21
CA ASN A 39 -9.89 7.72 21.49
C ASN A 39 -9.95 6.73 22.66
N PHE A 40 -10.35 5.48 22.42
CA PHE A 40 -10.43 4.47 23.47
C PHE A 40 -9.08 3.80 23.74
N LEU A 41 -8.22 3.72 22.72
CA LEU A 41 -6.87 3.17 22.83
C LEU A 41 -5.83 4.30 22.63
N PRO A 42 -5.83 5.35 23.47
CA PRO A 42 -5.17 6.63 23.16
C PRO A 42 -3.64 6.56 23.06
N VAL A 43 -3.01 5.52 23.60
CA VAL A 43 -1.56 5.34 23.55
C VAL A 43 -1.20 4.61 22.27
N HIS A 44 -0.68 5.34 21.30
CA HIS A 44 -0.28 4.78 20.00
C HIS A 44 1.22 4.57 19.92
N THR A 45 1.63 3.34 19.62
CA THR A 45 3.00 3.04 19.18
C THR A 45 2.99 2.66 17.71
N LEU A 46 4.02 3.08 16.99
CA LEU A 46 4.15 2.87 15.54
C LEU A 46 5.48 2.22 15.23
N GLY A 47 5.54 1.50 14.11
CA GLY A 47 6.79 0.97 13.59
C GLY A 47 6.71 0.65 12.10
N ASP A 48 7.84 0.16 11.57
CA ASP A 48 8.05 -0.19 10.17
C ASP A 48 7.69 0.97 9.21
N GLY A 49 8.09 2.18 9.59
CA GLY A 49 7.91 3.41 8.81
C GLY A 49 6.53 4.07 8.92
N ALA A 50 5.60 3.49 9.69
CA ALA A 50 4.31 4.13 9.95
C ALA A 50 4.49 5.43 10.76
N THR A 51 3.76 6.47 10.39
CA THR A 51 3.72 7.76 11.10
C THR A 51 2.28 8.12 11.46
N GLU A 52 2.09 9.05 12.39
CA GLU A 52 0.77 9.51 12.81
C GLU A 52 0.75 11.04 12.90
N ASP A 53 -0.33 11.65 12.40
CA ASP A 53 -0.55 13.09 12.50
C ASP A 53 -1.25 13.50 13.82
N ALA A 54 -1.37 14.81 14.03
CA ALA A 54 -2.06 15.36 15.21
C ALA A 54 -3.55 14.98 15.29
N ALA A 55 -4.17 14.61 14.16
CA ALA A 55 -5.54 14.16 14.09
C ALA A 55 -5.70 12.65 14.30
N LYS A 56 -4.60 11.91 14.61
CA LYS A 56 -4.57 10.45 14.76
C LYS A 56 -4.78 9.68 13.46
N VAL A 57 -4.48 10.28 12.31
CA VAL A 57 -4.45 9.59 11.03
C VAL A 57 -3.09 8.93 10.87
N VAL A 58 -3.08 7.61 10.71
CA VAL A 58 -1.86 6.83 10.52
C VAL A 58 -1.53 6.77 9.04
N SER A 59 -0.29 7.11 8.68
CA SER A 59 0.27 6.94 7.35
C SER A 59 1.09 5.66 7.30
N PHE A 60 0.60 4.65 6.56
CA PHE A 60 1.29 3.40 6.29
C PHE A 60 2.04 3.54 4.95
N PRO A 61 3.38 3.45 4.92
CA PRO A 61 4.14 3.55 3.68
C PRO A 61 3.84 2.37 2.75
N ARG A 62 3.85 2.58 1.44
CA ARG A 62 3.59 1.53 0.46
C ARG A 62 4.81 0.63 0.29
N GLN A 63 4.55 -0.66 0.20
CA GLN A 63 5.57 -1.66 -0.12
C GLN A 63 5.50 -2.15 -1.58
N SER A 64 4.30 -2.49 -2.07
CA SER A 64 4.14 -3.13 -3.39
C SER A 64 2.72 -3.01 -3.93
N GLY A 65 2.47 -3.53 -5.14
CA GLY A 65 1.13 -3.60 -5.70
C GLY A 65 1.01 -3.25 -7.18
N SER A 66 -0.20 -3.39 -7.70
CA SER A 66 -0.60 -3.05 -9.07
C SER A 66 -1.88 -2.20 -9.06
N TYR A 67 -2.06 -1.41 -10.13
CA TYR A 67 -3.26 -0.62 -10.36
C TYR A 67 -3.53 -0.58 -11.87
N ASN A 68 -4.76 -0.88 -12.27
CA ASN A 68 -5.23 -0.76 -13.64
C ASN A 68 -6.25 0.37 -13.73
N SER A 69 -5.83 1.49 -14.33
CA SER A 69 -6.67 2.67 -14.47
C SER A 69 -7.81 2.53 -15.48
N ALA A 70 -7.75 1.54 -16.38
CA ALA A 70 -8.81 1.35 -17.37
C ALA A 70 -10.09 0.81 -16.73
N ASN A 71 -9.96 -0.04 -15.71
CA ASN A 71 -11.10 -0.69 -15.05
C ASN A 71 -11.16 -0.43 -13.54
N GLY A 72 -10.22 0.32 -12.96
CA GLY A 72 -10.20 0.65 -11.53
C GLY A 72 -9.71 -0.47 -10.62
N THR A 73 -9.33 -1.63 -11.17
CA THR A 73 -8.84 -2.75 -10.36
C THR A 73 -7.49 -2.43 -9.74
N ALA A 74 -7.32 -2.80 -8.48
CA ALA A 74 -6.11 -2.49 -7.73
C ALA A 74 -5.78 -3.58 -6.72
N THR A 75 -4.49 -3.75 -6.46
CA THR A 75 -3.99 -4.46 -5.27
C THR A 75 -2.80 -3.68 -4.76
N VAL A 76 -2.91 -3.02 -3.62
CA VAL A 76 -1.85 -2.19 -3.04
C VAL A 76 -1.55 -2.69 -1.64
N ASN A 77 -0.28 -3.00 -1.39
CA ASN A 77 0.20 -3.46 -0.09
C ASN A 77 1.01 -2.35 0.56
N TYR A 78 0.66 -2.02 1.79
CA TYR A 78 1.35 -1.05 2.62
C TYR A 78 2.06 -1.81 3.75
N SER A 79 3.25 -1.33 4.13
CA SER A 79 3.98 -1.77 5.31
C SER A 79 3.67 -0.84 6.48
N GLY A 80 4.25 -1.14 7.64
CA GLY A 80 4.01 -0.35 8.84
C GLY A 80 2.96 -0.98 9.73
N TRP A 81 2.98 -0.55 10.99
CA TRP A 81 1.96 -0.94 11.95
C TRP A 81 1.67 0.18 12.92
N VAL A 82 0.43 0.19 13.41
CA VAL A 82 0.00 0.98 14.57
C VAL A 82 -0.54 0.04 15.62
N GLN A 83 -0.22 0.33 16.87
CA GLN A 83 -0.75 -0.34 18.03
C GLN A 83 -1.39 0.68 18.95
N GLY A 84 -2.71 0.62 19.07
CA GLY A 84 -3.43 1.39 20.06
C GLY A 84 -3.51 0.62 21.36
N ALA A 85 -3.25 1.30 22.48
CA ALA A 85 -3.36 0.73 23.82
C ALA A 85 -4.19 1.63 24.75
N PHE A 86 -4.97 0.97 25.61
CA PHE A 86 -5.52 1.59 26.81
C PHE A 86 -4.68 1.17 28.01
N GLN A 87 -4.13 2.15 28.71
CA GLN A 87 -3.30 1.95 29.89
C GLN A 87 -4.02 2.54 31.10
N ASN A 88 -4.00 1.81 32.22
CA ASN A 88 -4.58 2.27 33.49
C ASN A 88 -3.79 1.64 34.64
N SER A 89 -3.49 2.43 35.67
CA SER A 89 -2.82 1.99 36.89
C SER A 89 -3.59 0.92 37.67
N MET A 90 -4.89 0.76 37.42
CA MET A 90 -5.72 -0.31 37.99
C MET A 90 -5.54 -1.66 37.29
N CYS A 91 -4.83 -1.71 36.16
CA CYS A 91 -4.48 -2.97 35.51
C CYS A 91 -3.23 -3.55 36.20
N PRO A 92 -3.23 -4.82 36.64
CA PRO A 92 -2.10 -5.39 37.37
C PRO A 92 -0.84 -5.48 36.50
N GLY A 93 0.11 -4.59 36.74
CA GLY A 93 1.48 -4.75 36.27
C GLY A 93 2.21 -5.70 37.20
N ASN A 94 3.13 -6.49 36.65
CA ASN A 94 4.09 -7.26 37.44
C ASN A 94 4.99 -6.26 38.23
N GLY A 95 4.58 -5.90 39.44
CA GLY A 95 5.44 -5.42 40.51
C GLY A 95 6.20 -4.08 40.33
N THR A 96 5.94 -3.29 39.29
CA THR A 96 6.66 -2.02 39.10
C THR A 96 5.67 -0.92 38.71
N ALA A 97 5.64 0.18 39.46
CA ALA A 97 4.81 1.34 39.17
C ALA A 97 5.21 1.94 37.80
N GLY A 98 4.38 1.72 36.78
CA GLY A 98 4.54 2.21 35.41
C GLY A 98 3.49 1.61 34.46
N ASP A 99 2.84 2.46 33.68
CA ASP A 99 1.99 2.22 32.49
C ASP A 99 1.57 0.76 32.18
N THR A 100 0.65 0.20 32.99
CA THR A 100 0.14 -1.15 32.72
C THR A 100 -0.92 -1.12 31.62
N THR A 101 -0.71 -1.92 30.57
CA THR A 101 -1.62 -2.03 29.42
C THR A 101 -2.77 -2.97 29.72
N CYS A 102 -4.00 -2.46 29.66
CA CYS A 102 -5.22 -3.24 29.88
C CYS A 102 -5.74 -3.84 28.57
N TYR A 103 -5.67 -3.07 27.49
CA TYR A 103 -6.15 -3.47 26.18
C TYR A 103 -5.21 -2.99 25.11
N GLN A 104 -5.10 -3.77 24.04
CA GLN A 104 -4.29 -3.44 22.89
C GLN A 104 -4.92 -3.97 21.61
N VAL A 105 -4.85 -3.20 20.54
CA VAL A 105 -5.13 -3.66 19.18
C VAL A 105 -3.99 -3.17 18.29
N ARG A 106 -3.37 -4.12 17.59
CA ARG A 106 -2.35 -3.84 16.57
C ARG A 106 -2.92 -4.14 15.19
N ILE A 107 -2.77 -3.17 14.29
CA ILE A 107 -3.07 -3.28 12.86
C ILE A 107 -1.76 -3.10 12.11
N ALA A 108 -1.36 -4.12 11.34
CA ALA A 108 -0.10 -4.14 10.60
C ALA A 108 -0.33 -4.50 9.13
N ASN A 109 0.56 -4.01 8.27
CA ASN A 109 0.63 -4.34 6.85
C ASN A 109 -0.74 -4.30 6.13
N PRO A 110 -1.45 -3.16 6.18
CA PRO A 110 -2.74 -3.07 5.51
C PRO A 110 -2.59 -3.21 4.01
N SER A 111 -3.60 -3.78 3.36
CA SER A 111 -3.67 -3.88 1.91
C SER A 111 -5.05 -3.46 1.42
N ILE A 112 -5.07 -2.86 0.24
CA ILE A 112 -6.30 -2.58 -0.49
C ILE A 112 -6.37 -3.49 -1.71
N ALA A 113 -7.54 -4.12 -1.92
CA ALA A 113 -7.84 -4.80 -3.17
C ALA A 113 -9.19 -4.33 -3.70
N ILE A 114 -9.26 -4.04 -5.01
CA ILE A 114 -10.48 -3.64 -5.72
C ILE A 114 -10.65 -4.57 -6.92
N ASP A 115 -11.78 -5.27 -6.96
CA ASP A 115 -12.13 -6.19 -8.05
C ASP A 115 -12.76 -5.46 -9.26
N ALA A 116 -13.02 -6.22 -10.33
CA ALA A 116 -13.59 -5.66 -11.56
C ALA A 116 -15.04 -5.17 -11.44
N SER A 117 -15.75 -5.57 -10.37
CA SER A 117 -17.09 -5.08 -10.05
C SER A 117 -17.05 -3.81 -9.21
N GLY A 118 -15.86 -3.37 -8.79
CA GLY A 118 -15.65 -2.22 -7.94
C GLY A 118 -15.79 -2.52 -6.45
N ASN A 119 -15.84 -3.79 -6.05
CA ASN A 119 -15.83 -4.14 -4.63
C ASN A 119 -14.42 -3.98 -4.08
N GLY A 120 -14.29 -3.10 -3.10
CA GLY A 120 -13.07 -2.80 -2.37
C GLY A 120 -13.00 -3.51 -1.03
N THR A 121 -11.80 -3.94 -0.66
CA THR A 121 -11.50 -4.53 0.65
C THR A 121 -10.28 -3.88 1.27
N ILE A 122 -10.30 -3.72 2.59
CA ILE A 122 -9.10 -3.46 3.40
C ILE A 122 -8.85 -4.68 4.26
N SER A 123 -7.68 -5.31 4.09
CA SER A 123 -7.22 -6.42 4.93
C SER A 123 -5.94 -6.02 5.66
N ALA A 124 -5.70 -6.56 6.85
CA ALA A 124 -4.51 -6.28 7.65
C ALA A 124 -4.11 -7.49 8.50
N ASP A 125 -2.86 -7.51 8.95
CA ASP A 125 -2.42 -8.39 10.04
C ASP A 125 -2.89 -7.80 11.36
N VAL A 126 -3.69 -8.54 12.11
CA VAL A 126 -4.35 -8.05 13.32
C VAL A 126 -3.99 -8.92 14.51
N THR A 127 -3.63 -8.25 15.60
CA THR A 127 -3.41 -8.85 16.92
C THR A 127 -4.14 -8.02 17.94
N SER A 128 -4.70 -8.66 18.96
CA SER A 128 -5.27 -7.96 20.10
C SER A 128 -4.79 -8.56 21.41
N GLN A 129 -4.82 -7.76 22.46
CA GLN A 129 -4.51 -8.18 23.82
C GLN A 129 -5.58 -7.61 24.75
N ALA A 130 -5.99 -8.42 25.72
CA ALA A 130 -6.72 -7.97 26.89
C ALA A 130 -6.00 -8.46 28.13
N PHE A 131 -6.04 -7.67 29.20
CA PHE A 131 -5.48 -8.07 30.48
C PHE A 131 -6.47 -8.92 31.27
N PHE A 132 -7.74 -8.50 31.30
CA PHE A 132 -8.84 -9.27 31.87
C PHE A 132 -9.99 -9.36 30.86
N GLU A 133 -10.69 -10.49 30.89
CA GLU A 133 -12.03 -10.63 30.32
C GLU A 133 -13.12 -10.33 31.35
N SER A 134 -14.35 -10.24 30.86
CA SER A 134 -15.54 -10.16 31.72
C SER A 134 -15.50 -11.27 32.79
N GLY A 135 -15.64 -10.89 34.05
CA GLY A 135 -15.52 -11.80 35.20
C GLY A 135 -14.11 -11.90 35.82
N GLY A 136 -13.14 -11.09 35.36
CA GLY A 136 -11.81 -10.99 35.98
C GLY A 136 -10.84 -12.11 35.59
N VAL A 137 -11.13 -12.83 34.51
CA VAL A 137 -10.27 -13.91 34.01
C VAL A 137 -9.06 -13.28 33.30
N PRO A 138 -7.81 -13.61 33.68
CA PRO A 138 -6.63 -13.14 32.98
C PRO A 138 -6.67 -13.51 31.49
N ALA A 139 -6.38 -12.55 30.64
CA ALA A 139 -6.27 -12.74 29.20
C ALA A 139 -4.82 -12.55 28.72
N GLY A 140 -4.59 -12.87 27.47
CA GLY A 140 -3.29 -12.82 26.82
C GLY A 140 -3.35 -12.02 25.53
N ALA A 141 -2.51 -12.39 24.56
CA ALA A 141 -2.55 -11.89 23.20
C ALA A 141 -3.13 -12.95 22.26
N THR A 142 -3.90 -12.53 21.25
CA THR A 142 -4.28 -13.42 20.14
C THR A 142 -3.04 -13.72 19.29
N SER A 143 -3.03 -14.82 18.55
CA SER A 143 -2.04 -14.98 17.47
C SER A 143 -2.31 -13.94 16.38
N THR A 144 -1.28 -13.38 15.76
CA THR A 144 -1.44 -12.52 14.59
C THR A 144 -2.13 -13.28 13.45
N GLN A 145 -3.17 -12.68 12.87
CA GLN A 145 -3.87 -13.23 11.70
C GLN A 145 -4.13 -12.14 10.67
N ARG A 146 -3.98 -12.50 9.40
CA ARG A 146 -4.37 -11.66 8.26
C ARG A 146 -5.88 -11.76 8.07
N VAL A 147 -6.60 -10.67 8.28
CA VAL A 147 -8.08 -10.66 8.23
C VAL A 147 -8.63 -9.51 7.39
N LEU A 148 -9.83 -9.72 6.84
CA LEU A 148 -10.64 -8.64 6.28
C LEU A 148 -11.07 -7.71 7.41
N VAL A 149 -10.73 -6.42 7.31
CA VAL A 149 -11.06 -5.40 8.31
C VAL A 149 -12.34 -4.69 7.94
N THR A 150 -12.46 -4.23 6.70
CA THR A 150 -13.66 -3.55 6.19
C THR A 150 -13.73 -3.61 4.68
N THR A 151 -14.88 -3.27 4.13
CA THR A 151 -15.18 -3.23 2.69
C THR A 151 -15.57 -1.83 2.26
N PHE A 152 -15.48 -1.54 0.97
CA PHE A 152 -15.91 -0.27 0.37
C PHE A 152 -16.24 -0.50 -1.10
N THR A 153 -16.70 0.52 -1.80
CA THR A 153 -16.92 0.48 -3.26
C THR A 153 -16.11 1.57 -3.95
N ALA A 154 -15.50 1.23 -5.08
CA ALA A 154 -14.74 2.16 -5.91
C ALA A 154 -14.78 1.75 -7.38
N THR A 155 -14.75 2.73 -8.26
CA THR A 155 -14.75 2.60 -9.72
C THR A 155 -13.50 3.27 -10.29
N ALA A 156 -13.22 3.06 -11.58
CA ALA A 156 -12.07 3.69 -12.24
C ALA A 156 -12.06 5.23 -12.11
N GLY A 157 -13.23 5.87 -12.19
CA GLY A 157 -13.37 7.32 -12.11
C GLY A 157 -13.12 7.92 -10.73
N ASP A 158 -12.99 7.07 -9.70
CA ASP A 158 -12.83 7.50 -8.31
C ASP A 158 -11.38 7.77 -7.91
N TRP A 159 -10.45 7.31 -8.73
CA TRP A 159 -9.03 7.59 -8.58
C TRP A 159 -8.73 8.98 -9.15
N VAL A 160 -8.28 9.89 -8.28
CA VAL A 160 -7.97 11.28 -8.63
C VAL A 160 -6.45 11.49 -8.68
N GLY A 161 -5.98 12.25 -9.66
CA GLY A 161 -4.56 12.59 -9.80
C GLY A 161 -3.73 11.52 -10.50
N GLY A 162 -2.56 11.92 -11.02
CA GLY A 162 -1.72 11.04 -11.84
C GLY A 162 -0.36 11.62 -12.18
N ASN A 163 0.41 12.08 -11.18
CA ASN A 163 1.88 11.99 -11.16
C ASN A 163 2.39 12.44 -9.76
N PRO A 164 3.14 11.62 -9.00
CA PRO A 164 3.50 10.21 -9.27
C PRO A 164 2.37 9.21 -8.97
N PHE A 165 1.27 9.66 -8.34
CA PHE A 165 0.25 8.77 -7.76
C PHE A 165 -1.16 9.05 -8.25
N GLY A 166 -1.94 7.98 -8.44
CA GLY A 166 -3.40 8.07 -8.33
C GLY A 166 -3.79 7.94 -6.86
N SER A 167 -4.74 8.76 -6.40
CA SER A 167 -5.23 8.77 -5.02
C SER A 167 -6.70 8.37 -4.98
N LEU A 168 -7.06 7.49 -4.04
CA LEU A 168 -8.43 7.04 -3.79
C LEU A 168 -8.84 7.44 -2.38
N SER A 169 -9.88 8.27 -2.26
CA SER A 169 -10.47 8.61 -0.96
C SER A 169 -11.82 7.93 -0.80
N ARG A 170 -12.01 7.14 0.26
CA ARG A 170 -13.24 6.36 0.47
C ARG A 170 -13.59 6.21 1.94
N THR A 171 -14.90 6.20 2.21
CA THR A 171 -15.46 5.81 3.49
C THR A 171 -15.87 4.35 3.42
N PRO A 172 -15.34 3.47 4.28
CA PRO A 172 -15.74 2.07 4.28
C PRO A 172 -17.20 1.86 4.70
N ALA A 173 -17.75 0.71 4.31
CA ALA A 173 -19.08 0.28 4.70
C ALA A 173 -19.18 0.14 6.22
N TRP A 174 -20.35 0.51 6.76
CA TRP A 174 -20.63 0.45 8.19
C TRP A 174 -21.94 -0.28 8.45
N GLU A 175 -23.06 0.26 7.94
CA GLU A 175 -24.38 -0.36 8.04
C GLU A 175 -24.50 -1.57 7.11
N ASN A 176 -25.38 -2.52 7.48
CA ASN A 176 -25.63 -3.75 6.73
C ASN A 176 -24.38 -4.63 6.47
N VAL A 177 -23.30 -4.46 7.25
CA VAL A 177 -22.06 -5.23 7.12
C VAL A 177 -22.19 -6.61 7.77
N LEU A 178 -22.82 -6.68 8.94
CA LEU A 178 -22.96 -7.93 9.70
C LEU A 178 -24.39 -8.03 10.23
N ALA A 179 -25.23 -8.88 9.62
CA ALA A 179 -26.64 -8.94 9.95
C ALA A 179 -26.89 -9.32 11.43
N PRO A 180 -27.76 -8.59 12.17
CA PRO A 180 -28.06 -8.92 13.55
C PRO A 180 -28.67 -10.32 13.70
N GLY A 181 -28.21 -11.08 14.70
CA GLY A 181 -28.67 -12.45 14.96
C GLY A 181 -28.27 -13.48 13.90
N SER A 182 -27.45 -13.12 12.91
CA SER A 182 -26.96 -14.08 11.91
C SER A 182 -25.93 -15.04 12.48
N ALA A 183 -25.70 -16.16 11.80
CA ALA A 183 -24.68 -17.14 12.21
C ALA A 183 -23.28 -16.52 12.25
N GLU A 184 -22.99 -15.59 11.32
CA GLU A 184 -21.74 -14.84 11.25
C GLU A 184 -21.57 -13.90 12.45
N ALA A 185 -22.65 -13.24 12.90
CA ALA A 185 -22.63 -12.39 14.09
C ALA A 185 -22.36 -13.20 15.36
N VAL A 186 -23.03 -14.36 15.48
CA VAL A 186 -22.81 -15.31 16.59
C VAL A 186 -21.39 -15.88 16.58
N ASP A 187 -20.83 -16.22 15.41
CA ASP A 187 -19.44 -16.68 15.26
C ASP A 187 -18.40 -15.59 15.60
N ALA A 188 -18.74 -14.31 15.40
CA ALA A 188 -17.99 -13.17 15.93
C ALA A 188 -18.17 -12.97 17.45
N GLY A 189 -19.00 -13.76 18.12
CA GLY A 189 -19.31 -13.66 19.54
C GLY A 189 -20.27 -12.53 19.90
N ILE A 190 -21.06 -12.04 18.94
CA ILE A 190 -22.16 -11.11 19.17
C ILE A 190 -23.44 -11.93 19.38
N THR A 191 -23.77 -12.21 20.63
CA THR A 191 -24.86 -13.14 21.00
C THR A 191 -26.22 -12.49 21.23
N ASP A 192 -26.27 -11.17 21.41
CA ASP A 192 -27.52 -10.42 21.46
C ASP A 192 -28.12 -10.37 20.04
N PRO A 193 -29.32 -10.94 19.80
CA PRO A 193 -29.90 -11.02 18.47
C PRO A 193 -30.28 -9.66 17.88
N ALA A 194 -30.37 -8.61 18.69
CA ALA A 194 -30.57 -7.24 18.20
C ALA A 194 -29.26 -6.58 17.72
N ARG A 195 -28.10 -7.21 17.96
CA ARG A 195 -26.78 -6.65 17.64
C ARG A 195 -26.09 -7.40 16.48
N PRO A 196 -25.26 -6.69 15.70
CA PRO A 196 -25.06 -5.25 15.76
C PRO A 196 -26.26 -4.49 15.18
N TYR A 197 -26.70 -3.41 15.84
CA TYR A 197 -27.89 -2.66 15.43
C TYR A 197 -27.72 -2.16 13.98
N ASN A 198 -28.75 -2.33 13.14
CA ASN A 198 -28.72 -2.02 11.69
C ASN A 198 -27.59 -2.72 10.90
N GLY A 199 -27.06 -3.81 11.43
CA GLY A 199 -25.88 -4.48 10.88
C GLY A 199 -24.60 -3.64 10.92
N ALA A 200 -24.57 -2.58 11.74
CA ALA A 200 -23.52 -1.58 11.82
C ALA A 200 -22.25 -2.13 12.49
N SER A 201 -21.25 -2.51 11.70
CA SER A 201 -20.07 -3.23 12.18
C SER A 201 -18.87 -3.09 11.26
N PHE A 202 -17.66 -3.28 11.81
CA PHE A 202 -16.53 -3.75 11.01
C PHE A 202 -16.78 -5.18 10.50
N ALA A 203 -15.96 -5.66 9.56
CA ALA A 203 -16.11 -6.98 8.99
C ALA A 203 -16.00 -8.09 10.05
N GLN A 204 -16.77 -9.16 9.87
CA GLN A 204 -16.83 -10.29 10.80
C GLN A 204 -15.46 -10.90 11.14
N PRO A 205 -14.55 -11.15 10.17
CA PRO A 205 -13.24 -11.73 10.47
C PRO A 205 -12.41 -10.85 11.40
N PHE A 206 -12.53 -9.53 11.28
CA PHE A 206 -11.86 -8.60 12.17
C PHE A 206 -12.45 -8.62 13.58
N ILE A 207 -13.78 -8.57 13.72
CA ILE A 207 -14.42 -8.68 15.05
C ILE A 207 -14.00 -9.97 15.75
N LYS A 208 -14.01 -11.09 15.02
CA LYS A 208 -13.62 -12.40 15.56
C LYS A 208 -12.16 -12.46 16.02
N GLN A 209 -11.27 -11.76 15.31
CA GLN A 209 -9.84 -11.70 15.62
C GLN A 209 -9.53 -10.87 16.88
N LEU A 210 -10.48 -10.07 17.37
CA LEU A 210 -10.33 -9.33 18.62
C LEU A 210 -10.69 -10.19 19.83
N TYR A 211 -10.00 -9.96 20.95
CA TYR A 211 -10.45 -10.42 22.26
C TYR A 211 -11.90 -9.98 22.53
N PRO A 212 -12.74 -10.82 23.17
CA PRO A 212 -14.16 -10.53 23.38
C PRO A 212 -14.44 -9.16 23.99
N SER A 213 -13.69 -8.77 25.02
CA SER A 213 -13.75 -7.47 25.68
C SER A 213 -13.58 -6.26 24.74
N LEU A 214 -12.88 -6.42 23.62
CA LEU A 214 -12.62 -5.35 22.64
C LEU A 214 -13.67 -5.26 21.53
N ARG A 215 -14.43 -6.32 21.28
CA ARG A 215 -15.34 -6.43 20.11
C ARG A 215 -16.41 -5.34 20.09
N ALA A 216 -16.93 -4.98 21.26
CA ALA A 216 -17.96 -3.97 21.45
C ALA A 216 -17.55 -2.57 20.95
N HIS A 217 -16.26 -2.31 20.77
CA HIS A 217 -15.75 -1.03 20.25
C HIS A 217 -15.81 -0.92 18.73
N PHE A 218 -16.05 -2.02 18.01
CA PHE A 218 -15.99 -2.07 16.55
C PHE A 218 -17.32 -2.50 15.91
N HIS A 219 -18.39 -2.50 16.69
CA HIS A 219 -19.76 -2.64 16.19
C HIS A 219 -20.73 -1.81 17.02
N GLN A 220 -21.90 -1.52 16.46
CA GLN A 220 -22.92 -0.74 17.16
C GLN A 220 -23.61 -1.57 18.24
N THR A 221 -23.51 -1.13 19.49
CA THR A 221 -23.98 -1.87 20.68
C THR A 221 -25.31 -1.36 21.24
N SER A 222 -25.86 -0.30 20.66
CA SER A 222 -27.13 0.32 21.09
C SER A 222 -27.95 0.78 19.89
N ALA A 223 -29.26 0.95 20.08
CA ALA A 223 -30.15 1.55 19.07
C ALA A 223 -29.76 3.00 18.73
N THR A 224 -29.15 3.74 19.67
CA THR A 224 -28.54 5.05 19.39
C THR A 224 -27.34 4.88 18.47
N ALA A 225 -27.27 5.70 17.41
CA ALA A 225 -26.17 5.73 16.47
C ALA A 225 -24.82 5.97 17.18
N GLN A 226 -23.79 5.21 16.80
CA GLN A 226 -22.44 5.29 17.36
C GLN A 226 -21.41 5.56 16.25
N PRO A 227 -21.46 6.75 15.61
CA PRO A 227 -20.62 7.05 14.43
C PRO A 227 -19.12 7.05 14.76
N ASN A 228 -18.74 7.24 16.03
CA ASN A 228 -17.36 7.12 16.48
C ASN A 228 -16.79 5.70 16.25
N LYS A 229 -17.62 4.67 16.29
CA LYS A 229 -17.21 3.28 16.07
C LYS A 229 -17.13 2.89 14.60
N ALA A 230 -17.64 3.71 13.68
CA ALA A 230 -17.58 3.41 12.26
C ALA A 230 -16.13 3.47 11.75
N PRO A 231 -15.78 2.66 10.74
CA PRO A 231 -14.51 2.80 10.02
C PRO A 231 -14.35 4.24 9.51
N ALA A 232 -13.20 4.84 9.80
CA ALA A 232 -12.89 6.17 9.30
C ALA A 232 -12.65 6.15 7.78
N GLN A 233 -12.90 7.29 7.13
CA GLN A 233 -12.45 7.54 5.77
C GLN A 233 -10.94 7.30 5.67
N PHE A 234 -10.50 6.78 4.53
CA PHE A 234 -9.09 6.60 4.21
C PHE A 234 -8.74 7.30 2.90
N VAL A 235 -7.45 7.58 2.73
CA VAL A 235 -6.84 8.00 1.47
C VAL A 235 -5.74 7.02 1.11
N ALA A 236 -5.88 6.37 -0.04
CA ALA A 236 -4.95 5.36 -0.53
C ALA A 236 -4.27 5.83 -1.81
N GLN A 237 -2.94 5.81 -1.84
CA GLN A 237 -2.19 6.11 -3.04
C GLN A 237 -1.79 4.82 -3.77
N ALA A 238 -1.96 4.83 -5.10
CA ALA A 238 -1.53 3.78 -6.00
C ALA A 238 0.01 3.68 -6.05
N PRO A 239 0.58 2.58 -6.56
CA PRO A 239 2.01 2.48 -6.88
C PRO A 239 2.59 3.67 -7.68
N ALA A 240 3.78 4.15 -7.29
CA ALA A 240 4.63 4.98 -8.17
C ALA A 240 5.08 4.15 -9.37
N MET A 241 5.25 4.83 -10.51
CA MET A 241 6.02 4.28 -11.62
C MET A 241 7.50 4.19 -11.22
N LYS A 242 8.12 3.03 -11.47
CA LYS A 242 9.56 2.83 -11.23
C LYS A 242 10.19 2.14 -12.43
N VAL A 243 11.26 2.74 -12.96
CA VAL A 243 12.11 2.17 -14.00
C VAL A 243 13.42 1.70 -13.37
N THR A 244 13.92 0.56 -13.80
CA THR A 244 15.24 0.04 -13.44
C THR A 244 15.94 -0.40 -14.72
N SER A 245 17.23 -0.12 -14.84
CA SER A 245 18.05 -0.51 -15.99
C SER A 245 19.26 -1.30 -15.54
N ASN A 246 19.58 -2.37 -16.24
CA ASN A 246 20.80 -3.15 -16.06
C ASN A 246 21.59 -3.18 -17.36
N VAL A 247 22.89 -2.90 -17.29
CA VAL A 247 23.79 -3.04 -18.45
C VAL A 247 24.01 -4.53 -18.71
N THR A 248 23.61 -5.01 -19.88
CA THR A 248 23.83 -6.42 -20.28
C THR A 248 25.02 -6.58 -21.21
N SER A 249 25.40 -5.52 -21.93
CA SER A 249 26.61 -5.47 -22.75
C SER A 249 27.10 -4.03 -22.86
N ALA A 250 28.41 -3.82 -22.82
CA ALA A 250 29.05 -2.54 -23.10
C ALA A 250 30.35 -2.79 -23.85
N ASN A 251 30.47 -2.21 -25.04
CA ASN A 251 31.61 -2.41 -25.93
C ASN A 251 31.85 -1.15 -26.76
N SER A 252 33.10 -0.69 -26.82
CA SER A 252 33.46 0.56 -27.51
C SER A 252 33.30 0.51 -29.04
N THR A 253 33.12 -0.67 -29.63
CA THR A 253 32.93 -0.86 -31.08
C THR A 253 31.48 -1.15 -31.45
N THR A 254 30.75 -1.86 -30.58
CA THR A 254 29.37 -2.32 -30.87
C THR A 254 28.30 -1.59 -30.06
N GLY A 255 28.69 -0.81 -29.05
CA GLY A 255 27.81 0.07 -28.28
C GLY A 255 27.40 -0.49 -26.92
N LEU A 256 26.30 0.05 -26.40
CA LEU A 256 25.75 -0.24 -25.08
C LEU A 256 24.40 -0.93 -25.23
N THR A 257 24.20 -2.05 -24.53
CA THR A 257 22.89 -2.70 -24.40
C THR A 257 22.41 -2.67 -22.95
N LEU A 258 21.20 -2.18 -22.75
CA LEU A 258 20.51 -2.11 -21.47
C LEU A 258 19.29 -3.03 -21.48
N GLN A 259 19.15 -3.84 -20.44
CA GLN A 259 17.87 -4.43 -20.07
C GLN A 259 17.15 -3.45 -19.14
N VAL A 260 16.07 -2.86 -19.61
CA VAL A 260 15.19 -1.99 -18.83
C VAL A 260 14.00 -2.80 -18.35
N SER A 261 13.61 -2.59 -17.11
CA SER A 261 12.40 -3.14 -16.51
C SER A 261 11.63 -2.01 -15.83
N GLY A 262 10.31 -2.03 -15.91
CA GLY A 262 9.46 -1.06 -15.25
C GLY A 262 8.36 -1.71 -14.43
N THR A 263 7.88 -0.99 -13.42
CA THR A 263 6.74 -1.36 -12.58
C THR A 263 5.84 -0.15 -12.33
N GLY A 264 4.56 -0.36 -12.04
CA GLY A 264 3.59 0.72 -11.80
C GLY A 264 3.16 1.48 -13.06
N PHE A 265 3.51 0.98 -14.25
CA PHE A 265 3.19 1.63 -15.53
C PHE A 265 1.74 1.40 -15.94
N ARG A 266 1.23 2.35 -16.73
CA ARG A 266 -0.10 2.26 -17.34
C ARG A 266 0.11 2.10 -18.84
N GLY A 267 -0.53 1.10 -19.45
CA GLY A 267 -0.56 0.97 -20.91
C GLY A 267 -1.36 2.07 -21.61
N VAL A 268 -2.07 2.89 -20.83
CA VAL A 268 -2.84 4.03 -21.27
C VAL A 268 -2.52 5.18 -20.32
N THR A 269 -1.59 6.06 -20.71
CA THR A 269 -1.27 7.25 -19.90
C THR A 269 -2.27 8.36 -20.20
N ILE A 270 -2.68 8.47 -21.47
CA ILE A 270 -3.73 9.35 -22.00
C ILE A 270 -4.80 8.48 -22.69
N PRO A 271 -6.11 8.79 -22.59
CA PRO A 271 -7.14 8.09 -23.36
C PRO A 271 -6.81 8.04 -24.87
N GLY A 272 -6.65 6.82 -25.40
CA GLY A 272 -6.21 6.58 -26.79
C GLY A 272 -4.79 6.05 -26.93
N ASP A 273 -3.95 6.17 -25.89
CA ASP A 273 -2.64 5.54 -25.86
C ASP A 273 -2.75 4.02 -25.82
N THR A 274 -1.80 3.33 -26.46
CA THR A 274 -1.75 1.86 -26.54
C THR A 274 -0.41 1.30 -26.07
N GLY A 275 0.36 2.06 -25.30
CA GLY A 275 1.67 1.66 -24.80
C GLY A 275 2.51 2.80 -24.27
N ILE A 276 3.80 2.53 -24.05
CA ILE A 276 4.80 3.50 -23.58
C ILE A 276 6.06 3.40 -24.45
N TYR A 277 6.85 4.47 -24.48
CA TYR A 277 8.21 4.43 -25.02
C TYR A 277 9.22 4.28 -23.89
N VAL A 278 10.20 3.41 -24.10
CA VAL A 278 11.38 3.27 -23.25
C VAL A 278 12.57 3.71 -24.10
N ALA A 279 13.37 4.66 -23.62
CA ALA A 279 14.43 5.25 -24.42
C ALA A 279 15.68 5.60 -23.62
N ILE A 280 16.83 5.60 -24.30
CA ILE A 280 18.14 6.03 -23.81
C ILE A 280 18.41 7.42 -24.39
N ALA A 281 18.56 8.41 -23.51
CA ALA A 281 19.00 9.75 -23.88
C ALA A 281 20.47 9.95 -23.49
N GLU A 282 21.18 10.79 -24.23
CA GLU A 282 22.50 11.26 -23.83
C GLU A 282 22.40 12.17 -22.59
N SER A 283 23.48 12.23 -21.80
CA SER A 283 23.53 13.15 -20.66
C SER A 283 23.53 14.60 -21.17
N GLY A 284 22.61 15.44 -20.69
CA GLY A 284 22.54 16.85 -21.09
C GLY A 284 21.12 17.40 -21.22
N GLY A 285 20.11 16.53 -21.24
CA GLY A 285 18.70 16.93 -21.23
C GLY A 285 17.80 15.84 -21.82
N LEU A 286 16.52 15.85 -21.46
CA LEU A 286 15.53 14.97 -22.08
C LEU A 286 15.22 15.48 -23.49
N PRO A 287 15.38 14.67 -24.56
CA PRO A 287 14.91 15.05 -25.89
C PRO A 287 13.41 15.36 -25.87
N ASP A 288 12.91 16.13 -26.84
CA ASP A 288 11.48 16.44 -26.93
C ASP A 288 10.64 15.15 -26.98
N VAL A 289 9.72 15.01 -26.02
CA VAL A 289 8.81 13.86 -25.89
C VAL A 289 7.36 14.22 -26.23
N THR A 290 7.10 15.45 -26.69
CA THR A 290 5.74 15.92 -27.01
C THR A 290 5.25 15.45 -28.38
N SER A 291 6.12 14.89 -29.22
CA SER A 291 5.79 14.35 -30.54
C SER A 291 6.48 13.01 -30.79
N MET A 292 5.87 12.17 -31.62
CA MET A 292 6.49 10.91 -32.08
C MET A 292 7.81 11.17 -32.81
N GLY A 293 7.93 12.29 -33.53
CA GLY A 293 9.17 12.66 -34.22
C GLY A 293 10.33 12.89 -33.27
N GLY A 294 10.07 13.33 -32.03
CA GLY A 294 11.09 13.51 -31.01
C GLY A 294 11.77 12.21 -30.56
N MET A 295 11.16 11.05 -30.80
CA MET A 295 11.73 9.74 -30.45
C MET A 295 13.00 9.40 -31.24
N SER A 296 13.23 10.01 -32.41
CA SER A 296 14.46 9.81 -33.19
C SER A 296 15.68 10.49 -32.56
N ASN A 297 15.48 11.39 -31.60
CA ASN A 297 16.55 12.11 -30.92
C ASN A 297 17.12 11.33 -29.73
N PHE A 298 16.59 10.14 -29.44
CA PHE A 298 17.13 9.23 -28.44
C PHE A 298 18.20 8.32 -29.07
N ALA A 299 19.23 7.98 -28.29
CA ALA A 299 20.29 7.08 -28.72
C ALA A 299 19.77 5.65 -29.00
N ALA A 300 18.72 5.25 -28.30
CA ALA A 300 17.92 4.06 -28.59
C ALA A 300 16.52 4.26 -28.02
N SER A 301 15.50 3.72 -28.69
CA SER A 301 14.14 3.68 -28.16
C SER A 301 13.43 2.40 -28.58
N ASN A 302 12.47 1.97 -27.76
CA ASN A 302 11.59 0.86 -28.06
C ASN A 302 10.18 1.20 -27.60
N TYR A 303 9.20 0.80 -28.41
CA TYR A 303 7.79 0.92 -28.05
C TYR A 303 7.33 -0.35 -27.35
N VAL A 304 6.86 -0.20 -26.11
CA VAL A 304 6.26 -1.28 -25.32
C VAL A 304 4.75 -1.11 -25.42
N SER A 305 4.12 -1.96 -26.24
CA SER A 305 2.66 -1.98 -26.36
C SER A 305 1.98 -2.35 -25.05
N SER A 306 0.72 -1.96 -24.88
CA SER A 306 -0.12 -2.29 -23.73
C SER A 306 -0.25 -3.79 -23.52
N ALA A 307 -0.24 -4.59 -24.59
CA ALA A 307 -0.25 -6.05 -24.52
C ALA A 307 1.04 -6.63 -23.90
N ALA A 308 2.15 -5.91 -23.97
CA ALA A 308 3.43 -6.28 -23.35
C ALA A 308 3.56 -5.77 -21.91
N ILE A 309 2.57 -5.02 -21.40
CA ILE A 309 2.54 -4.51 -20.03
C ILE A 309 1.57 -5.37 -19.22
N SER A 310 2.09 -6.22 -18.33
CA SER A 310 1.28 -7.09 -17.48
C SER A 310 1.27 -6.57 -16.05
N SER A 311 0.08 -6.25 -15.52
CA SER A 311 -0.09 -5.72 -14.16
C SER A 311 0.82 -4.52 -13.85
N GLY A 312 1.03 -3.66 -14.85
CA GLY A 312 1.89 -2.48 -14.79
C GLY A 312 3.39 -2.77 -14.81
N THR A 313 3.78 -3.99 -15.15
CA THR A 313 5.18 -4.40 -15.32
C THR A 313 5.54 -4.58 -16.79
N PHE A 314 6.78 -4.24 -17.15
CA PHE A 314 7.32 -4.48 -18.49
C PHE A 314 8.83 -4.77 -18.43
N THR A 315 9.34 -5.37 -19.50
CA THR A 315 10.77 -5.45 -19.79
C THR A 315 11.04 -5.03 -21.24
N SER A 316 12.17 -4.37 -21.47
CA SER A 316 12.60 -3.93 -22.81
C SER A 316 14.12 -3.97 -22.91
N SER A 317 14.65 -4.49 -24.01
CA SER A 317 16.08 -4.38 -24.33
C SER A 317 16.30 -3.17 -25.24
N LEU A 318 17.29 -2.36 -24.94
CA LEU A 318 17.67 -1.19 -25.74
C LEU A 318 19.15 -1.26 -26.09
N THR A 319 19.48 -1.15 -27.37
CA THR A 319 20.87 -1.11 -27.83
C THR A 319 21.15 0.25 -28.45
N ALA A 320 21.99 1.04 -27.79
CA ALA A 320 22.54 2.28 -28.33
C ALA A 320 23.86 1.96 -29.04
N PRO A 321 24.07 2.43 -30.27
CA PRO A 321 25.32 2.22 -30.99
C PRO A 321 26.49 2.90 -30.27
N ALA A 322 27.71 2.44 -30.52
CA ALA A 322 28.89 3.18 -30.07
C ALA A 322 28.86 4.58 -30.67
N ALA A 323 29.06 5.61 -29.84
CA ALA A 323 29.26 6.96 -30.34
C ALA A 323 30.44 6.96 -31.31
N LYS A 324 30.28 7.65 -32.45
CA LYS A 324 31.40 7.88 -33.38
C LYS A 324 32.41 8.85 -32.78
#